data_AF-A0A7L4ZWZ0-F1
#
_entry.id   AF-A0A7L4ZWZ0-F1
#
_cell.length_a   1.000
_cell.length_b   1.000
_cell.length_c   1.000
_cell.angle_alpha   90.00
_cell.angle_beta   90.00
_cell.angle_gamma   90.00
#
_symmetry.space_group_name_H-M   'P 1'
#
loop_
_entity.id
_entity.type
_entity.pdbx_description
1 polymer ?
#
loop_
_entity_poly.entity_id
_entity_poly.type
_entity_poly.pdbx_seq_one_letter_code
_entity_poly.pdbx_strand_id
1 'polypeptide(L)'
;MGTNGRVNRKELLDAATCEAEVAKLIQEKLKKGYCEIGSDEPVPAKQTAVYRPMDEDLFWELIAAFNWKRTGDDEAVMRPVEKRLAAMPVEDIFAFEEILAEKLYQLDGEKYAAACYHGETRNISGDLFLYDRCGVVVNGRELYEQVVQHPELWPVGGEFESLLFLPQQAYKRKTRGGEYPYVTKVSYETCSNAAAWPNG
;
A
#
# COMPACT_ATOMS: atom_id res chain seq x y z
N MET A 1 -19.36 -28.40 0.78
CA MET A 1 -18.74 -28.77 -0.51
C MET A 1 -17.26 -29.03 -0.27
N GLY A 2 -16.90 -30.28 0.08
CA GLY A 2 -15.51 -30.68 0.32
C GLY A 2 -14.86 -31.10 -1.00
N THR A 3 -13.79 -30.44 -1.40
CA THR A 3 -13.02 -30.87 -2.56
C THR A 3 -12.16 -32.07 -2.15
N ASN A 4 -12.18 -33.13 -2.96
CA ASN A 4 -11.23 -34.23 -2.78
C ASN A 4 -9.82 -33.64 -2.94
N GLY A 5 -9.06 -33.64 -1.84
CA GLY A 5 -7.72 -33.07 -1.80
C GLY A 5 -6.82 -33.66 -2.90
N ARG A 6 -5.83 -32.87 -3.34
CA ARG A 6 -4.90 -33.30 -4.39
C ARG A 6 -3.87 -34.26 -3.80
N VAL A 7 -3.80 -35.48 -4.33
CA VAL A 7 -2.77 -36.48 -3.97
C VAL A 7 -1.64 -36.43 -5.00
N ASN A 8 -0.39 -36.38 -4.52
CA ASN A 8 0.80 -36.58 -5.34
C ASN A 8 1.63 -37.73 -4.75
N ARG A 9 2.19 -38.59 -5.61
CA ARG A 9 3.07 -39.69 -5.23
C ARG A 9 4.44 -39.48 -5.88
N LYS A 10 5.52 -39.74 -5.13
CA LYS A 10 6.90 -39.74 -5.61
C LYS A 10 7.55 -41.05 -5.19
N GLU A 11 8.16 -41.76 -6.13
CA GLU A 11 8.94 -42.96 -5.85
C GLU A 11 10.41 -42.56 -5.64
N LEU A 12 11.04 -43.16 -4.63
CA LEU A 12 12.41 -42.88 -4.22
C LEU A 12 13.19 -44.20 -4.13
N LEU A 13 14.50 -44.11 -4.29
CA LEU A 13 15.39 -45.26 -4.48
C LEU A 13 15.53 -46.15 -3.24
N ASP A 14 15.49 -45.57 -2.04
CA ASP A 14 15.65 -46.28 -0.77
C ASP A 14 14.88 -45.61 0.38
N ALA A 15 14.77 -46.35 1.50
CA ALA A 15 14.06 -45.91 2.68
C ALA A 15 14.69 -44.67 3.33
N ALA A 16 16.02 -44.57 3.36
CA ALA A 16 16.73 -43.44 3.97
C ALA A 16 16.46 -42.12 3.22
N THR A 17 16.42 -42.18 1.90
CA THR A 17 16.09 -41.05 1.02
C THR A 17 14.62 -40.66 1.18
N CYS A 18 13.73 -41.64 1.40
CA CYS A 18 12.32 -41.40 1.68
C CYS A 18 12.13 -40.65 3.00
N GLU A 19 12.77 -41.11 4.07
CA GLU A 19 12.72 -40.47 5.39
C GLU A 19 13.25 -39.03 5.34
N ALA A 20 14.37 -38.80 4.64
CA ALA A 20 14.94 -37.47 4.47
C ALA A 20 14.01 -36.51 3.70
N GLU A 21 13.40 -36.98 2.62
CA GLU A 21 12.46 -36.17 1.82
C GLU A 21 11.17 -35.88 2.61
N VAL A 22 10.64 -36.86 3.34
CA VAL A 22 9.47 -36.68 4.21
C VAL A 22 9.76 -35.66 5.31
N ALA A 23 10.90 -35.79 6.00
CA ALA A 23 11.29 -34.84 7.05
C ALA A 23 11.44 -33.41 6.52
N LYS A 24 12.01 -33.25 5.31
CA LYS A 24 12.12 -31.96 4.64
C LYS A 24 10.73 -31.35 4.35
N LEU A 25 9.81 -32.15 3.81
CA LEU A 25 8.45 -31.71 3.52
C LEU A 25 7.70 -31.28 4.80
N ILE A 26 7.84 -32.05 5.89
CA ILE A 26 7.28 -31.70 7.19
C ILE A 26 7.84 -30.35 7.67
N GLN A 27 9.16 -30.18 7.64
CA GLN A 27 9.81 -28.92 8.04
C GLN A 27 9.36 -27.71 7.21
N GLU A 28 9.19 -27.87 5.90
CA GLU A 28 8.66 -26.81 5.03
C GLU A 28 7.22 -26.42 5.38
N LYS A 29 6.40 -27.38 5.83
CA LYS A 29 5.02 -27.12 6.27
C LYS A 29 5.00 -26.44 7.63
N LEU A 30 5.80 -26.93 8.59
CA LEU A 30 5.92 -26.30 9.91
C LEU A 30 6.37 -24.84 9.80
N LYS A 31 7.36 -24.54 8.95
CA LYS A 31 7.80 -23.14 8.66
C LYS A 31 6.69 -22.25 8.10
N LYS A 32 5.67 -22.84 7.46
CA LYS A 32 4.49 -22.12 6.93
C LYS A 32 3.37 -22.00 7.95
N GLY A 33 3.63 -22.33 9.23
CA GLY A 33 2.67 -22.24 10.32
C GLY A 33 1.70 -23.41 10.39
N TYR A 34 1.98 -24.52 9.70
CA TYR A 34 1.20 -25.75 9.87
C TYR A 34 1.57 -26.38 11.22
N CYS A 35 0.58 -26.93 11.91
CA CYS A 35 0.74 -27.73 13.10
C CYS A 35 0.32 -29.17 12.80
N GLU A 36 1.00 -30.14 13.42
CA GLU A 36 0.53 -31.52 13.45
C GLU A 36 -0.67 -31.61 14.39
N ILE A 37 -1.69 -32.33 13.96
CA ILE A 37 -2.89 -32.61 14.75
C ILE A 37 -3.03 -34.13 14.84
N GLY A 38 -3.50 -34.63 15.98
CA GLY A 38 -3.83 -36.04 16.14
C GLY A 38 -4.92 -36.46 15.14
N SER A 39 -4.96 -37.74 14.76
CA SER A 39 -5.96 -38.28 13.81
C SER A 39 -7.41 -38.04 14.26
N ASP A 40 -7.62 -37.92 15.57
CA ASP A 40 -8.93 -37.70 16.20
C ASP A 40 -9.10 -36.25 16.71
N GLU A 41 -8.13 -35.37 16.49
CA GLU A 41 -8.23 -33.97 16.87
C GLU A 41 -8.98 -33.17 15.81
N PRO A 42 -9.95 -32.31 16.21
CA PRO A 42 -10.65 -31.45 15.27
C PRO A 42 -9.64 -30.49 14.62
N VAL A 43 -9.67 -30.43 13.29
CA VAL A 43 -8.85 -29.48 12.52
C VAL A 43 -9.09 -28.07 13.07
N PRO A 44 -8.05 -27.37 13.57
CA PRO A 44 -8.20 -26.02 14.09
C PRO A 44 -8.85 -25.15 13.03
N ALA A 45 -9.93 -24.46 13.41
CA ALA A 45 -10.55 -23.50 12.52
C ALA A 45 -9.46 -22.50 12.09
N LYS A 46 -9.23 -22.38 10.78
CA LYS A 46 -8.30 -21.39 10.24
C LYS A 46 -8.73 -20.04 10.81
N GLN A 47 -7.90 -19.45 11.66
CA GLN A 47 -8.11 -18.10 12.14
C GLN A 47 -7.99 -17.17 10.93
N THR A 48 -9.11 -16.91 10.28
CA THR A 48 -9.22 -15.83 9.32
C THR A 48 -9.21 -14.56 10.14
N ALA A 49 -8.19 -13.72 9.92
CA ALA A 49 -8.21 -12.36 10.44
C ALA A 49 -9.56 -11.73 10.08
N VAL A 50 -10.20 -11.10 11.07
CA VAL A 50 -11.45 -10.39 10.84
C VAL A 50 -11.20 -9.37 9.74
N TYR A 51 -12.01 -9.41 8.70
CA TYR A 51 -11.93 -8.44 7.61
C TYR A 51 -12.13 -7.03 8.18
N ARG A 52 -11.15 -6.15 7.93
CA ARG A 52 -11.23 -4.72 8.19
C ARG A 52 -11.26 -4.02 6.83
N PRO A 53 -12.39 -3.40 6.44
CA PRO A 53 -12.46 -2.56 5.25
C PRO A 53 -11.44 -1.42 5.31
N MET A 54 -11.08 -0.89 4.15
CA MET A 54 -10.27 0.33 4.08
C MET A 54 -10.98 1.51 4.74
N ASP A 55 -10.32 2.07 5.75
CA ASP A 55 -10.66 3.33 6.41
C ASP A 55 -9.39 4.19 6.51
N GLU A 56 -9.53 5.44 6.99
CA GLU A 56 -8.40 6.35 7.09
C GLU A 56 -7.30 5.85 8.05
N ASP A 57 -7.68 5.19 9.16
CA ASP A 57 -6.70 4.65 10.10
C ASP A 57 -5.87 3.52 9.44
N LEU A 58 -6.51 2.64 8.66
CA LEU A 58 -5.83 1.58 7.92
C LEU A 58 -4.98 2.16 6.77
N PHE A 59 -5.45 3.22 6.11
CA PHE A 59 -4.63 3.95 5.13
C PHE A 59 -3.31 4.42 5.75
N TRP A 60 -3.37 5.09 6.90
CA TRP A 60 -2.15 5.56 7.59
C TRP A 60 -1.29 4.41 8.12
N GLU A 61 -1.89 3.32 8.62
CA GLU A 61 -1.15 2.10 8.97
C GLU A 61 -0.41 1.50 7.77
N LEU A 62 -0.99 1.57 6.57
CA LEU A 62 -0.35 1.11 5.34
C LEU A 62 0.82 2.02 4.99
N ILE A 63 0.64 3.34 4.94
CA ILE A 63 1.74 4.29 4.69
C ILE A 63 2.90 4.08 5.67
N ALA A 64 2.62 3.91 6.95
CA ALA A 64 3.64 3.64 7.98
C ALA A 64 4.41 2.32 7.77
N ALA A 65 3.87 1.39 6.97
CA ALA A 65 4.50 0.11 6.65
C ALA A 65 5.49 0.19 5.46
N PHE A 66 5.73 1.37 4.89
CA PHE A 66 6.77 1.59 3.88
C PHE A 66 8.16 1.21 4.42
N ASN A 67 8.94 0.53 3.58
CA ASN A 67 10.25 0.03 3.96
C ASN A 67 11.35 1.03 3.65
N TRP A 68 11.49 2.04 4.50
CA TRP A 68 12.51 3.09 4.39
C TRP A 68 13.96 2.59 4.46
N LYS A 69 14.22 1.30 4.73
CA LYS A 69 15.56 0.71 4.52
C LYS A 69 15.93 0.56 3.04
N ARG A 70 15.00 0.88 2.13
CA ARG A 70 15.15 0.80 0.67
C ARG A 70 15.19 2.18 0.00
N THR A 71 15.42 3.25 0.75
CA THR A 71 15.58 4.61 0.20
C THR A 71 16.51 4.63 -1.02
N GLY A 72 16.08 5.34 -2.06
CA GLY A 72 16.71 5.34 -3.38
C GLY A 72 16.04 4.41 -4.41
N ASP A 73 15.07 3.60 -3.96
CA ASP A 73 14.20 2.77 -4.80
C ASP A 73 12.78 2.80 -4.22
N ASP A 74 11.97 3.77 -4.65
CA ASP A 74 10.61 3.99 -4.17
C ASP A 74 9.71 2.77 -4.35
N GLU A 75 9.85 2.05 -5.47
CA GLU A 75 9.11 0.81 -5.68
C GLU A 75 9.47 -0.21 -4.59
N ALA A 76 10.74 -0.35 -4.23
CA ALA A 76 11.18 -1.23 -3.16
C ALA A 76 10.73 -0.75 -1.77
N VAL A 77 10.62 0.56 -1.54
CA VAL A 77 10.05 1.16 -0.33
C VAL A 77 8.57 0.77 -0.19
N MET A 78 7.77 0.94 -1.25
CA MET A 78 6.32 0.69 -1.23
C MET A 78 5.93 -0.79 -1.36
N ARG A 79 6.83 -1.65 -1.85
CA ARG A 79 6.56 -3.07 -2.14
C ARG A 79 5.83 -3.86 -1.04
N PRO A 80 6.10 -3.66 0.26
CA PRO A 80 5.33 -4.34 1.32
C PRO A 80 3.84 -3.97 1.28
N VAL A 81 3.54 -2.69 1.08
CA VAL A 81 2.18 -2.16 1.01
C VAL A 81 1.50 -2.55 -0.29
N GLU A 82 2.20 -2.46 -1.42
CA GLU A 82 1.72 -2.94 -2.73
C GLU A 82 1.21 -4.39 -2.62
N LYS A 83 1.98 -5.27 -1.96
CA LYS A 83 1.61 -6.67 -1.72
C LYS A 83 0.44 -6.81 -0.76
N ARG A 84 0.38 -6.00 0.29
CA ARG A 84 -0.72 -6.01 1.27
C ARG A 84 -2.03 -5.59 0.62
N LEU A 85 -2.04 -4.48 -0.11
CA LEU A 85 -3.18 -4.00 -0.90
C LEU A 85 -3.64 -5.05 -1.93
N ALA A 86 -2.71 -5.68 -2.66
CA ALA A 86 -3.08 -6.72 -3.63
C ALA A 86 -3.73 -7.97 -3.01
N ALA A 87 -3.51 -8.22 -1.71
CA ALA A 87 -4.16 -9.29 -0.97
C ALA A 87 -5.54 -8.89 -0.40
N MET A 88 -5.86 -7.60 -0.35
CA MET A 88 -7.16 -7.07 0.06
C MET A 88 -8.18 -7.16 -1.07
N PRO A 89 -9.50 -7.06 -0.79
CA PRO A 89 -10.53 -6.89 -1.81
C PRO A 89 -10.27 -5.72 -2.77
N VAL A 90 -10.88 -5.75 -3.96
CA VAL A 90 -10.63 -4.72 -5.00
C VAL A 90 -11.14 -3.36 -4.54
N GLU A 91 -12.30 -3.36 -3.90
CA GLU A 91 -12.95 -2.20 -3.30
C GLU A 91 -12.05 -1.46 -2.29
N ASP A 92 -11.19 -2.17 -1.57
CA ASP A 92 -10.24 -1.55 -0.63
C ASP A 92 -9.07 -0.89 -1.34
N ILE A 93 -8.66 -1.39 -2.50
CA ILE A 93 -7.64 -0.73 -3.33
C ILE A 93 -8.19 0.60 -3.85
N PHE A 94 -9.44 0.61 -4.30
CA PHE A 94 -10.11 1.83 -4.75
C PHE A 94 -10.35 2.82 -3.61
N ALA A 95 -10.78 2.33 -2.44
CA ALA A 95 -10.94 3.16 -1.25
C ALA A 95 -9.60 3.75 -0.76
N PHE A 96 -8.48 3.02 -0.91
CA PHE A 96 -7.15 3.56 -0.62
C PHE A 96 -6.83 4.74 -1.54
N GLU A 97 -7.12 4.62 -2.83
CA GLU A 97 -6.91 5.71 -3.80
C GLU A 97 -7.83 6.91 -3.54
N GLU A 98 -9.09 6.68 -3.15
CA GLU A 98 -10.00 7.76 -2.75
C GLU A 98 -9.44 8.57 -1.58
N ILE A 99 -8.94 7.89 -0.54
CA ILE A 99 -8.35 8.55 0.62
C ILE A 99 -7.08 9.30 0.19
N LEU A 100 -6.21 8.67 -0.61
CA LEU A 100 -5.00 9.31 -1.13
C LEU A 100 -5.33 10.60 -1.90
N ALA A 101 -6.27 10.52 -2.85
CA ALA A 101 -6.68 11.67 -3.66
C ALA A 101 -7.26 12.78 -2.79
N GLU A 102 -8.08 12.44 -1.78
CA GLU A 102 -8.61 13.41 -0.84
C GLU A 102 -7.48 14.10 -0.03
N LYS A 103 -6.50 13.34 0.47
CA LYS A 103 -5.37 13.93 1.22
C LYS A 103 -4.53 14.87 0.36
N LEU A 104 -4.26 14.49 -0.90
CA LEU A 104 -3.54 15.33 -1.86
C LEU A 104 -4.35 16.57 -2.26
N TYR A 105 -5.65 16.44 -2.45
CA TYR A 105 -6.56 17.55 -2.75
C TYR A 105 -6.65 18.56 -1.61
N GLN A 106 -6.64 18.10 -0.35
CA GLN A 106 -6.62 18.97 0.83
C GLN A 106 -5.32 19.77 0.97
N LEU A 107 -4.21 19.29 0.41
CA LEU A 107 -2.93 20.01 0.32
C LEU A 107 -2.79 20.83 -0.97
N ASP A 108 -3.75 20.77 -1.89
CA ASP A 108 -3.77 21.58 -3.10
C ASP A 108 -4.27 23.00 -2.77
N GLY A 109 -3.36 23.97 -2.69
CA GLY A 109 -3.74 25.35 -2.40
C GLY A 109 -2.57 26.32 -2.37
N GLU A 110 -2.87 27.60 -2.64
CA GLU A 110 -1.87 28.66 -2.75
C GLU A 110 -1.00 28.79 -1.48
N LYS A 111 -1.61 28.65 -0.29
CA LYS A 111 -0.88 28.71 1.00
C LYS A 111 0.16 27.60 1.15
N TYR A 112 -0.12 26.41 0.63
CA TYR A 112 0.76 25.25 0.70
C TYR A 112 1.87 25.36 -0.34
N ALA A 113 1.52 25.75 -1.56
CA ALA A 113 2.51 26.02 -2.60
C ALA A 113 3.46 27.15 -2.19
N ALA A 114 2.96 28.21 -1.57
CA ALA A 114 3.80 29.28 -1.02
C ALA A 114 4.79 28.74 0.04
N ALA A 115 4.36 27.81 0.90
CA ALA A 115 5.28 27.19 1.86
C ALA A 115 6.32 26.29 1.17
N CYS A 116 5.87 25.46 0.22
CA CYS A 116 6.71 24.55 -0.56
C CYS A 116 7.82 25.28 -1.34
N TYR A 117 7.48 26.42 -1.95
CA TYR A 117 8.39 27.22 -2.79
C TYR A 117 8.95 28.46 -2.08
N HIS A 118 8.92 28.49 -0.74
CA HIS A 118 9.47 29.58 0.08
C HIS A 118 8.98 31.00 -0.33
N GLY A 119 7.71 31.10 -0.71
CA GLY A 119 7.03 32.33 -1.15
C GLY A 119 7.08 32.59 -2.65
N GLU A 120 7.78 31.77 -3.45
CA GLU A 120 7.84 31.90 -4.91
C GLU A 120 6.70 31.16 -5.61
N THR A 121 5.53 31.79 -5.72
CA THR A 121 4.32 31.17 -6.31
C THR A 121 4.09 31.50 -7.78
N ARG A 122 4.93 32.33 -8.42
CA ARG A 122 4.67 32.83 -9.78
C ARG A 122 4.74 31.77 -10.87
N ASN A 123 5.49 30.69 -10.66
CA ASN A 123 5.71 29.61 -11.63
C ASN A 123 5.70 28.25 -10.92
N ILE A 124 4.58 27.90 -10.29
CA ILE A 124 4.41 26.59 -9.68
C ILE A 124 4.26 25.56 -10.79
N SER A 125 5.15 24.57 -10.82
CA SER A 125 4.96 23.39 -11.66
C SER A 125 3.88 22.52 -11.03
N GLY A 126 2.83 22.23 -11.81
CA GLY A 126 1.73 21.39 -11.36
C GLY A 126 2.21 20.01 -10.88
N ASP A 127 3.07 19.38 -11.67
CA ASP A 127 3.61 18.04 -11.38
C ASP A 127 4.53 18.06 -10.15
N LEU A 128 5.51 18.97 -10.09
CA LEU A 128 6.45 19.01 -8.96
C LEU A 128 5.72 19.28 -7.64
N PHE A 129 4.76 20.20 -7.62
CA PHE A 129 3.98 20.46 -6.40
C PHE A 129 3.11 19.27 -5.98
N LEU A 130 2.59 18.50 -6.94
CA LEU A 130 1.89 17.24 -6.65
C LEU A 130 2.85 16.21 -6.03
N TYR A 131 4.09 16.12 -6.50
CA TYR A 131 5.07 15.19 -5.96
C TYR A 131 5.53 15.57 -4.55
N ASP A 132 5.70 16.88 -4.27
CA ASP A 132 5.95 17.38 -2.93
C ASP A 132 4.78 17.06 -1.98
N ARG A 133 3.53 17.19 -2.44
CA ARG A 133 2.34 16.77 -1.67
C ARG A 133 2.35 15.27 -1.34
N CYS A 134 2.75 14.43 -2.29
CA CYS A 134 2.96 13.01 -2.03
C CYS A 134 4.01 12.79 -0.93
N GLY A 135 5.08 13.59 -0.96
CA GLY A 135 6.08 13.68 0.08
C GLY A 135 5.53 13.91 1.49
N VAL A 136 4.65 14.90 1.64
CA VAL A 136 3.97 15.17 2.92
C VAL A 136 3.19 13.94 3.39
N VAL A 137 2.43 13.29 2.51
CA VAL A 137 1.61 12.11 2.84
C VAL A 137 2.48 10.92 3.26
N VAL A 138 3.55 10.59 2.53
CA VAL A 138 4.39 9.42 2.88
C VAL A 138 5.16 9.56 4.18
N ASN A 139 5.40 10.79 4.63
CA ASN A 139 5.99 11.07 5.94
C ASN A 139 5.00 10.83 7.11
N GLY A 140 3.75 10.48 6.80
CA GLY A 140 2.81 9.93 7.76
C GLY A 140 1.81 10.94 8.31
N ARG A 141 0.88 10.40 9.11
CA ARG A 141 -0.29 11.11 9.62
C ARG A 141 0.07 12.35 10.42
N GLU A 142 1.04 12.26 11.34
CA GLU A 142 1.35 13.40 12.21
C GLU A 142 1.89 14.59 11.43
N LEU A 143 2.80 14.37 10.47
CA LEU A 143 3.32 15.45 9.64
C LEU A 143 2.21 16.03 8.75
N TYR A 144 1.40 15.18 8.14
CA TYR A 144 0.28 15.60 7.32
C TYR A 144 -0.65 16.54 8.09
N GLU A 145 -1.10 16.12 9.27
CA GLU A 145 -2.01 16.91 10.12
C GLU A 145 -1.37 18.24 10.57
N GLN A 146 -0.06 18.22 10.88
CA GLN A 146 0.68 19.44 11.21
C GLN A 146 0.73 20.41 10.04
N VAL A 147 1.07 19.96 8.83
CA VAL A 147 1.14 20.80 7.62
C VAL A 147 -0.22 21.39 7.27
N VAL A 148 -1.31 20.62 7.41
CA VAL A 148 -2.67 21.11 7.17
C VAL A 148 -3.01 22.31 8.07
N GLN A 149 -2.59 22.26 9.34
CA GLN A 149 -2.81 23.32 10.33
C GLN A 149 -1.80 24.47 10.19
N HIS A 150 -0.55 24.14 9.86
CA HIS A 150 0.62 24.99 9.85
C HIS A 150 1.41 24.79 8.55
N PRO A 151 0.98 25.40 7.43
CA PRO A 151 1.64 25.23 6.13
C PRO A 151 3.14 25.54 6.16
N GLU A 152 3.58 26.45 7.02
CA GLU A 152 4.99 26.81 7.24
C GLU A 152 5.89 25.64 7.69
N LEU A 153 5.30 24.53 8.15
CA LEU A 153 6.01 23.30 8.51
C LEU A 153 6.23 22.37 7.31
N TRP A 154 6.00 22.84 6.08
CA TRP A 154 6.21 22.06 4.87
C TRP A 154 7.62 21.44 4.84
N PRO A 155 7.74 20.11 4.63
CA PRO A 155 9.04 19.45 4.58
C PRO A 155 9.79 19.83 3.30
N VAL A 156 11.09 20.13 3.42
CA VAL A 156 11.94 20.47 2.27
C VAL A 156 12.56 19.21 1.66
N GLY A 157 12.50 19.07 0.34
CA GLY A 157 13.26 18.07 -0.43
C GLY A 157 12.80 16.62 -0.23
N GLY A 158 11.48 16.43 -0.09
CA GLY A 158 10.88 15.14 0.28
C GLY A 158 9.82 14.63 -0.69
N GLU A 159 9.90 14.93 -1.99
CA GLU A 159 8.95 14.43 -2.99
C GLU A 159 8.85 12.90 -3.01
N PHE A 160 7.70 12.40 -3.45
CA PHE A 160 7.50 10.96 -3.59
C PHE A 160 6.46 10.63 -4.68
N GLU A 161 6.74 10.99 -5.93
CA GLU A 161 5.83 10.78 -7.09
C GLU A 161 5.26 9.36 -7.14
N SER A 162 6.12 8.37 -6.86
CA SER A 162 5.81 6.94 -6.99
C SER A 162 4.54 6.50 -6.23
N LEU A 163 4.14 7.22 -5.17
CA LEU A 163 2.91 6.97 -4.41
C LEU A 163 1.65 6.98 -5.29
N LEU A 164 1.60 7.85 -6.31
CA LEU A 164 0.45 7.99 -7.20
C LEU A 164 0.11 6.69 -7.93
N PHE A 165 1.13 5.84 -8.20
CA PHE A 165 0.97 4.61 -8.95
C PHE A 165 0.68 3.39 -8.06
N LEU A 166 0.78 3.51 -6.73
CA LEU A 166 0.66 2.39 -5.81
C LEU A 166 -0.68 1.63 -5.93
N PRO A 167 -1.87 2.28 -6.03
CA PRO A 167 -3.14 1.57 -6.18
C PRO A 167 -3.21 0.77 -7.48
N GLN A 168 -2.78 1.37 -8.59
CA GLN A 168 -2.70 0.72 -9.89
C GLN A 168 -1.76 -0.49 -9.87
N GLN A 169 -0.58 -0.35 -9.26
CA GLN A 169 0.39 -1.46 -9.13
C GLN A 169 -0.19 -2.61 -8.32
N ALA A 170 -0.84 -2.32 -7.18
CA ALA A 170 -1.49 -3.32 -6.34
C ALA A 170 -2.64 -4.04 -7.09
N TYR A 171 -3.48 -3.30 -7.81
CA TYR A 171 -4.55 -3.87 -8.61
C TYR A 171 -4.02 -4.75 -9.73
N LYS A 172 -3.00 -4.28 -10.47
CA LYS A 172 -2.35 -5.06 -11.54
C LYS A 172 -1.78 -6.36 -11.00
N ARG A 173 -1.14 -6.34 -9.82
CA ARG A 173 -0.68 -7.55 -9.13
C ARG A 173 -1.85 -8.49 -8.80
N LYS A 174 -2.93 -7.96 -8.20
CA LYS A 174 -4.10 -8.73 -7.79
C LYS A 174 -4.79 -9.43 -8.96
N THR A 175 -4.96 -8.71 -10.06
CA THR A 175 -5.69 -9.16 -11.25
C THR A 175 -4.82 -9.88 -12.27
N ARG A 176 -3.50 -10.00 -12.00
CA ARG A 176 -2.51 -10.60 -12.91
C ARG A 176 -2.41 -9.88 -14.25
N GLY A 177 -2.35 -8.54 -14.20
CA GLY A 177 -2.14 -7.69 -15.37
C GLY A 177 -3.38 -6.96 -15.89
N GLY A 178 -4.48 -6.93 -15.14
CA GLY A 178 -5.68 -6.20 -15.53
C GLY A 178 -5.45 -4.69 -15.60
N GLU A 179 -6.20 -4.04 -16.49
CA GLU A 179 -6.24 -2.58 -16.62
C GLU A 179 -6.99 -1.97 -15.44
N TYR A 180 -6.46 -0.87 -14.91
CA TYR A 180 -6.99 -0.21 -13.73
C TYR A 180 -8.21 0.64 -14.08
N PRO A 181 -9.41 0.34 -13.57
CA PRO A 181 -10.64 0.94 -14.08
C PRO A 181 -11.14 2.13 -13.24
N TYR A 182 -10.49 2.43 -12.11
CA TYR A 182 -11.02 3.36 -11.12
C TYR A 182 -10.55 4.78 -11.38
N VAL A 183 -11.44 5.73 -11.10
CA VAL A 183 -11.20 7.17 -11.16
C VAL A 183 -11.79 7.77 -9.90
N THR A 184 -11.00 8.59 -9.22
CA THR A 184 -11.40 9.18 -7.95
C THR A 184 -12.43 10.29 -8.10
N LYS A 185 -13.19 10.54 -7.04
CA LYS A 185 -14.21 11.62 -7.02
C LYS A 185 -13.61 13.02 -7.13
N VAL A 186 -12.40 13.21 -6.60
CA VAL A 186 -11.63 14.45 -6.71
C VAL A 186 -10.40 14.20 -7.57
N SER A 187 -10.03 15.21 -8.35
CA SER A 187 -8.73 15.25 -9.03
C SER A 187 -7.69 15.71 -8.02
N TYR A 188 -6.58 14.99 -7.90
CA TYR A 188 -5.43 15.41 -7.07
C TYR A 188 -4.48 16.37 -7.81
N GLU A 189 -4.69 16.59 -9.11
CA GLU A 189 -3.89 17.50 -9.92
C GLU A 189 -3.86 18.90 -9.31
N THR A 190 -2.71 19.57 -9.43
CA THR A 190 -2.54 20.93 -8.90
C THR A 190 -3.58 21.88 -9.48
N CYS A 191 -4.14 22.76 -8.64
CA CYS A 191 -5.25 23.67 -8.94
C CYS A 191 -6.63 23.02 -9.11
N SER A 192 -6.80 21.73 -8.79
CA SER A 192 -8.12 21.08 -8.78
C SER A 192 -8.99 21.53 -7.61
N ASN A 193 -8.39 21.94 -6.48
CA ASN A 193 -9.09 22.55 -5.35
C ASN A 193 -9.29 24.05 -5.57
N ALA A 194 -10.16 24.41 -6.52
CA ALA A 194 -10.39 25.79 -6.92
C ALA A 194 -10.67 26.76 -5.75
N ALA A 195 -11.29 26.28 -4.66
CA ALA A 195 -11.56 27.10 -3.48
C ALA A 195 -10.28 27.52 -2.73
N ALA A 196 -9.20 26.76 -2.85
CA ALA A 196 -7.90 27.03 -2.23
C ALA A 196 -6.93 27.81 -3.14
N TRP A 197 -7.37 28.20 -4.34
CA TRP A 197 -6.60 28.95 -5.34
C TRP A 197 -7.35 30.23 -5.76
N PRO A 198 -7.32 31.29 -4.94
CA PRO A 198 -8.14 32.49 -5.14
C PRO A 198 -7.77 33.32 -6.38
N ASN A 199 -6.59 33.11 -6.97
CA ASN A 199 -6.07 33.94 -8.06
C ASN A 199 -5.95 33.24 -9.43
N GLY A 200 -6.39 31.97 -9.55
CA GLY A 200 -6.56 31.24 -10.83
C GLY A 200 -5.43 31.33 -11.84
#